data_AF-A0A7S1EEW6-F1
#
_entry.id   AF-A0A7S1EEW6-F1
#
_cell.length_a   1.000
_cell.length_b   1.000
_cell.length_c   1.000
_cell.angle_alpha   90.00
_cell.angle_beta   90.00
_cell.angle_gamma   90.00
#
_symmetry.space_group_name_H-M   'P 1'
#
loop_
_entity.id
_entity.type
_entity.pdbx_description
1 polymer ?
#
loop_
_entity_poly.entity_id
_entity_poly.type
_entity_poly.pdbx_seq_one_letter_code
_entity_poly.pdbx_strand_id
1 'polypeptide(L)'
;IRQLASQLGVSPNTVVIAYDRLVGAGLIDSRGTAGFYVAEGPADAMPDAVRVEAGEEQEAVWLAQQANDQRSGVLLASSGALPATWLEDAVPAAAVQRGLARAHL
;
A
#
# COMPACT_ATOMS: atom_id res chain seq x y z
N ILE A 1 5.90 1.97 25.79
CA ILE A 1 6.49 2.38 24.48
C ILE A 1 7.89 1.79 24.29
N ARG A 2 8.95 2.30 24.93
CA ARG A 2 10.34 1.84 24.68
C ARG A 2 10.55 0.34 24.92
N GLN A 3 9.93 -0.21 25.96
CA GLN A 3 9.99 -1.64 26.26
C GLN A 3 9.41 -2.50 25.14
N LEU A 4 8.19 -2.19 24.67
CA LEU A 4 7.55 -2.93 23.58
C LEU A 4 8.32 -2.79 22.26
N ALA A 5 8.86 -1.60 21.98
CA ALA A 5 9.69 -1.35 20.81
C ALA A 5 10.93 -2.26 20.80
N SER A 6 11.60 -2.41 21.96
CA SER A 6 12.74 -3.31 22.13
C SER A 6 12.34 -4.78 21.95
N GLN A 7 11.22 -5.21 22.55
CA GLN A 7 10.73 -6.59 22.43
C GLN A 7 10.37 -6.99 21.00
N LEU A 8 9.85 -6.06 20.21
CA LEU A 8 9.44 -6.30 18.82
C LEU A 8 10.51 -5.91 17.79
N GLY A 9 11.65 -5.35 18.21
CA GLY A 9 12.72 -4.90 17.29
C GLY A 9 12.30 -3.75 16.37
N VAL A 10 11.33 -2.92 16.76
CA VAL A 10 10.82 -1.79 15.97
C VAL A 10 11.23 -0.46 16.57
N SER A 11 11.09 0.63 15.80
CA SER A 11 11.35 1.97 16.32
C SER A 11 10.33 2.34 17.42
N PRO A 12 10.71 3.12 18.46
CA PRO A 12 9.75 3.64 19.44
C PRO A 12 8.62 4.45 18.81
N ASN A 13 8.89 5.17 17.71
CA ASN A 13 7.88 5.94 16.99
C ASN A 13 6.80 5.04 16.36
N THR A 14 7.17 3.85 15.89
CA THR A 14 6.22 2.85 15.38
C THR A 14 5.21 2.45 16.45
N VAL A 15 5.67 2.24 17.69
CA VAL A 15 4.80 1.90 18.81
C VAL A 15 3.89 3.07 19.20
N VAL A 16 4.41 4.30 19.16
CA VAL A 16 3.59 5.52 19.41
C VAL A 16 2.46 5.62 18.40
N ILE A 17 2.75 5.52 17.10
CA ILE A 17 1.75 5.60 16.04
C ILE A 17 0.70 4.49 16.19
N ALA A 18 1.12 3.27 16.54
CA ALA A 18 0.20 2.17 16.78
C ALA A 18 -0.73 2.46 17.97
N TYR A 19 -0.17 2.97 19.08
CA TYR A 19 -0.95 3.30 20.28
C TYR A 19 -1.92 4.46 20.03
N ASP A 20 -1.52 5.49 19.28
CA ASP A 20 -2.39 6.60 18.91
C ASP A 20 -3.60 6.12 18.10
N ARG A 21 -3.41 5.14 17.20
CA ARG A 21 -4.52 4.49 16.48
C ARG A 21 -5.45 3.73 17.43
N LEU A 22 -4.91 3.00 18.40
CA LEU A 22 -5.69 2.28 19.39
C LEU A 22 -6.47 3.22 20.34
N VAL A 23 -5.90 4.39 20.67
CA VAL A 23 -6.60 5.44 21.43
C VAL A 23 -7.71 6.05 20.58
N GLY A 24 -7.44 6.38 19.31
CA GLY A 24 -8.46 6.89 18.39
C GLY A 24 -9.61 5.90 18.14
N ALA A 25 -9.33 4.60 18.28
CA ALA A 25 -10.31 3.52 18.24
C ALA A 25 -11.11 3.33 19.54
N GLY A 26 -10.74 4.00 20.63
CA GLY A 26 -11.35 3.79 21.94
C GLY A 26 -11.00 2.44 22.59
N LEU A 27 -9.97 1.74 22.10
CA LEU A 27 -9.55 0.44 22.63
C LEU A 27 -8.62 0.57 23.85
N ILE A 28 -7.85 1.64 23.90
CA ILE A 28 -6.97 1.98 25.03
C ILE A 28 -7.11 3.45 25.38
N ASP A 29 -6.74 3.79 26.62
CA ASP A 29 -6.75 5.16 27.12
C ASP A 29 -5.39 5.52 27.76
N SER A 30 -5.00 6.79 27.64
CA SER A 30 -3.75 7.32 28.20
C SER A 30 -4.01 7.96 29.56
N ARG A 31 -3.39 7.41 30.61
CA ARG A 31 -3.50 7.91 31.98
C ARG A 31 -2.27 8.70 32.39
N GLY A 32 -1.88 9.68 31.56
CA GLY A 32 -0.75 10.57 31.83
C GLY A 32 0.56 9.81 32.06
N THR A 33 1.21 10.03 33.21
CA THR A 33 2.48 9.37 33.57
C THR A 33 2.33 7.88 33.89
N ALA A 34 1.11 7.38 34.13
CA ALA A 34 0.85 5.98 34.42
C ALA A 34 0.91 5.09 33.16
N GLY A 35 0.84 5.67 31.96
CA GLY A 35 0.91 4.94 30.70
C GLY A 35 -0.47 4.66 30.09
N PHE A 36 -0.59 3.55 29.38
CA PHE A 36 -1.78 3.20 28.60
C PHE A 36 -2.51 2.01 29.23
N TYR A 37 -3.84 2.08 29.25
CA TYR A 37 -4.71 1.07 29.84
C TYR A 37 -5.78 0.65 28.84
N VAL A 38 -6.20 -0.60 28.88
CA VAL A 38 -7.29 -1.11 28.03
C VAL A 38 -8.62 -0.50 28.49
N ALA A 39 -9.43 -0.02 27.55
CA ALA A 39 -10.74 0.52 27.85
C ALA A 39 -11.74 -0.60 28.21
N GLU A 40 -12.62 -0.34 29.17
CA GLU A 40 -13.73 -1.25 29.50
C GLU A 40 -14.88 -1.02 28.51
N GLY A 41 -14.94 -1.82 27.45
CA GLY A 41 -15.97 -1.76 26.41
C GLY A 41 -16.16 -3.12 25.74
N PRO A 42 -17.28 -3.35 25.02
CA PRO A 42 -17.53 -4.63 24.35
C PRO A 42 -16.37 -4.92 23.37
N ALA A 43 -15.80 -6.12 23.50
CA ALA A 43 -14.62 -6.59 22.76
C ALA A 43 -14.76 -6.54 21.22
N ASP A 44 -15.98 -6.35 20.72
CA ASP A 44 -16.32 -6.21 19.29
C ASP A 44 -15.97 -4.85 18.68
N ALA A 45 -15.47 -3.89 19.46
CA ALA A 45 -15.02 -2.61 18.93
C ALA A 45 -13.59 -2.62 18.37
N MET A 46 -13.02 -3.79 18.01
CA MET A 46 -11.77 -3.80 17.23
C MET A 46 -12.04 -3.17 15.87
N PRO A 47 -11.47 -2.00 15.54
CA PRO A 47 -11.60 -1.47 14.21
C PRO A 47 -10.91 -2.41 13.24
N ASP A 48 -11.57 -2.64 12.11
CA ASP A 48 -11.02 -3.36 10.96
C ASP A 48 -9.67 -2.80 10.50
N ALA A 49 -9.29 -1.58 10.94
CA ALA A 49 -7.99 -0.95 10.69
C ALA A 49 -6.76 -1.62 11.36
N VAL A 50 -6.94 -2.60 12.25
CA VAL A 50 -5.83 -3.49 12.69
C VAL A 50 -5.65 -4.68 11.75
N ARG A 51 -6.58 -4.90 10.82
CA ARG A 51 -6.21 -5.47 9.53
C ARG A 51 -5.32 -4.42 8.90
N VAL A 52 -4.01 -4.57 9.12
CA VAL A 52 -3.01 -4.06 8.19
C VAL A 52 -3.66 -4.25 6.82
N GLU A 53 -3.82 -3.20 6.04
CA GLU A 53 -3.88 -3.39 4.59
C GLU A 53 -2.50 -3.98 4.19
N ALA A 54 -2.21 -5.20 4.61
CA ALA A 54 -1.83 -6.20 3.66
C ALA A 54 -3.06 -6.23 2.76
N GLY A 55 -3.06 -5.32 1.75
CA GLY A 55 -3.95 -5.49 0.61
C GLY A 55 -3.87 -6.97 0.27
N GLU A 56 -5.03 -7.59 0.07
CA GLU A 56 -5.09 -9.03 -0.17
C GLU A 56 -3.96 -9.43 -1.10
N GLU A 57 -3.28 -10.53 -0.82
CA GLU A 57 -2.12 -10.95 -1.61
C GLU A 57 -2.57 -11.07 -3.07
N GLN A 58 -2.30 -10.01 -3.82
CA GLN A 58 -2.83 -9.85 -5.15
C GLN A 58 -1.94 -10.69 -6.05
N GLU A 59 -2.57 -11.51 -6.89
CA GLU A 59 -1.86 -12.32 -7.85
C GLU A 59 -0.92 -11.44 -8.68
N ALA A 60 0.33 -11.86 -8.86
CA ALA A 60 1.36 -11.06 -9.55
C ALA A 60 0.92 -10.63 -10.96
N VAL A 61 0.14 -11.47 -11.65
CA VAL A 61 -0.44 -11.17 -12.97
C VAL A 61 -1.45 -10.03 -12.88
N TRP A 62 -2.31 -10.05 -11.86
CA TRP A 62 -3.30 -9.00 -11.63
C TRP A 62 -2.63 -7.67 -11.29
N LEU A 63 -1.58 -7.67 -10.47
CA LEU A 63 -0.79 -6.47 -10.14
C LEU A 63 -0.13 -5.86 -11.38
N ALA A 64 0.46 -6.71 -12.24
CA ALA A 64 1.07 -6.26 -13.49
C ALA A 64 0.03 -5.65 -14.45
N GLN A 65 -1.16 -6.24 -14.54
CA GLN A 65 -2.27 -5.70 -15.33
C GLN A 65 -2.75 -4.36 -14.78
N GLN A 66 -2.98 -4.26 -13.48
CA GLN A 66 -3.45 -3.03 -12.83
C GLN A 66 -2.43 -1.89 -12.96
N ALA A 67 -1.13 -2.19 -12.84
CA ALA A 67 -0.07 -1.21 -13.03
C ALA A 67 0.01 -0.70 -14.49
N ASN A 68 -0.38 -1.55 -15.46
CA ASN A 68 -0.40 -1.20 -16.88
C ASN A 68 -1.74 -0.59 -17.34
N ASP A 69 -2.82 -0.75 -16.56
CA ASP A 69 -4.11 -0.13 -16.81
C ASP A 69 -4.03 1.39 -16.59
N GLN A 70 -3.60 2.10 -17.64
CA GLN A 70 -3.58 3.55 -17.67
C GLN A 70 -5.02 4.08 -17.66
N ARG A 71 -5.40 4.76 -16.57
CA ARG A 71 -6.70 5.44 -16.50
C ARG A 71 -6.77 6.53 -17.58
N SER A 72 -7.85 6.52 -18.37
CA SER A 72 -8.06 7.49 -19.44
C SER A 72 -7.96 8.92 -18.93
N GLY A 73 -7.12 9.75 -19.56
CA GLY A 73 -6.98 11.16 -19.21
C GLY A 73 -5.99 11.48 -18.09
N VAL A 74 -5.28 10.50 -17.53
CA VAL A 74 -4.23 10.73 -16.52
C VAL A 74 -2.86 10.34 -17.08
N LEU A 75 -1.94 11.30 -17.13
CA LEU A 75 -0.54 11.04 -17.45
C LEU A 75 0.20 10.66 -16.18
N LEU A 76 0.65 9.40 -16.09
CA LEU A 76 1.50 8.92 -15.01
C LEU A 76 2.96 9.33 -15.28
N ALA A 77 3.31 10.53 -14.81
CA ALA A 77 4.67 11.07 -14.95
C ALA A 77 5.71 10.08 -14.38
N SER A 78 6.80 9.88 -15.13
CA SER A 78 7.92 8.99 -14.76
C SER A 78 7.62 7.48 -14.67
N SER A 79 6.42 7.02 -15.06
CA SER A 79 6.06 5.59 -15.08
C SER A 79 6.71 4.79 -16.21
N GLY A 80 7.35 5.47 -17.17
CA GLY A 80 7.85 4.84 -18.40
C GLY A 80 6.75 4.41 -19.38
N ALA A 81 5.48 4.43 -18.96
CA ALA A 81 4.34 4.12 -19.79
C ALA A 81 3.95 5.35 -20.64
N LEU A 82 3.81 5.14 -21.95
CA LEU A 82 3.37 6.17 -22.89
C LEU A 82 1.87 6.02 -23.16
N PRO A 83 1.12 7.13 -23.35
CA PRO A 83 -0.26 7.06 -23.82
C PRO A 83 -0.35 6.32 -25.15
N ALA A 84 -1.42 5.54 -25.34
CA ALA A 84 -1.66 4.82 -26.60
C ALA A 84 -1.70 5.76 -27.81
N THR A 85 -2.28 6.95 -27.65
CA THR A 85 -2.34 7.98 -28.70
C THR A 85 -0.97 8.50 -29.11
N TRP A 86 0.05 8.39 -28.26
CA TRP A 86 1.41 8.77 -28.62
C TRP A 86 2.14 7.65 -29.35
N LEU A 87 1.76 6.38 -29.15
CA LEU A 87 2.39 5.26 -29.84
C LEU A 87 2.08 5.26 -31.33
N GLU A 88 0.90 5.73 -31.75
CA GLU A 88 0.51 5.81 -33.16
C GLU A 88 1.43 6.75 -33.96
N ASP A 89 1.86 7.86 -33.34
CA ASP A 89 2.74 8.85 -33.97
C ASP A 89 4.24 8.62 -33.69
N ALA A 90 4.58 7.93 -32.58
CA ALA A 90 5.97 7.84 -32.10
C ALA A 90 6.69 6.52 -32.39
N VAL A 91 5.99 5.44 -32.78
CA VAL A 91 6.62 4.13 -32.98
C VAL A 91 6.89 3.86 -34.47
N PRO A 92 8.17 3.78 -34.90
CA PRO A 92 8.49 3.40 -36.27
C PRO A 92 8.00 1.98 -36.58
N ALA A 93 7.45 1.76 -37.78
CA ALA A 93 6.98 0.45 -38.21
C ALA A 93 8.04 -0.66 -38.03
N ALA A 94 9.33 -0.34 -38.24
CA ALA A 94 10.44 -1.27 -38.03
C ALA A 94 10.63 -1.73 -36.56
N ALA A 95 10.19 -0.95 -35.58
CA ALA A 95 10.17 -1.37 -34.18
C ALA A 95 9.05 -2.39 -33.92
N VAL A 96 7.85 -2.13 -34.45
CA VAL A 96 6.70 -3.05 -34.36
C VAL A 96 7.01 -4.40 -35.00
N GLN A 97 7.56 -4.38 -36.23
CA GLN A 97 7.89 -5.60 -36.98
C GLN A 97 8.93 -6.47 -36.25
N ARG A 98 9.96 -5.86 -35.64
CA ARG A 98 10.95 -6.60 -34.83
C ARG A 98 10.37 -7.19 -33.55
N GLY A 99 9.41 -6.51 -32.93
CA GLY A 99 8.69 -7.03 -31.75
C GLY A 99 7.86 -8.26 -32.11
N LEU A 100 7.06 -8.18 -33.17
CA LEU A 100 6.24 -9.30 -33.67
C LEU A 100 7.11 -10.50 -34.07
N ALA A 101 8.22 -10.27 -34.79
CA ALA A 101 9.14 -11.34 -35.18
C ALA A 101 9.77 -12.08 -33.98
N ARG A 102 9.90 -11.42 -32.82
CA ARG A 102 10.41 -12.02 -31.58
C ARG A 102 9.33 -12.70 -30.74
N ALA A 103 8.07 -12.30 -30.88
CA ALA A 103 6.94 -12.91 -30.18
C ALA A 103 6.49 -14.24 -30.81
N HIS A 104 6.93 -14.54 -32.03
CA HIS A 104 6.65 -15.79 -32.75
C HIS A 104 7.76 -16.85 -32.63
N LEU A 105 8.65 -16.73 -31.64
CA LEU A 105 9.63 -17.74 -31.22
C LEU A 105 9.33 -18.20 -29.80
#